data_AF-A0A534KRT0-F1
#
_entry.id   AF-A0A534KRT0-F1
#
_cell.length_a   1.000
_cell.length_b   1.000
_cell.length_c   1.000
_cell.angle_alpha   90.00
_cell.angle_beta   90.00
_cell.angle_gamma   90.00
#
_symmetry.space_group_name_H-M   'P 1'
#
loop_
_entity.id
_entity.type
_entity.pdbx_description
1 polymer ?
#
loop_
_entity_poly.entity_id
_entity_poly.type
_entity_poly.pdbx_seq_one_letter_code
_entity_poly.pdbx_strand_id
1 'polypeptide(L)'
;MAFRLESELREPVATWLEDAGFDVRMEVPILGRRADLVGSRERGLTAIEMKLHRWTEAIRQAIAYQIAADHVWVAMPLAAASRAYRQRWTFEAEGVGLLAVDDHGHVRRPIRAAPSPRLLPFVREKVLETFRIHELPFQAAGGFLAPEEDALSPRDVGVRSAGFLTSGSGAALPSDSVLTTVSPNE
;
A
#
# COMPACT_ATOMS: atom_id res chain seq x y z
N MET A 1 -16.07 -13.19 17.77
CA MET A 1 -14.61 -13.09 17.78
C MET A 1 -14.23 -11.66 18.08
N ALA A 2 -13.52 -11.43 19.17
CA ALA A 2 -12.92 -10.12 19.42
C ALA A 2 -11.66 -9.98 18.56
N PHE A 3 -11.70 -9.09 17.56
CA PHE A 3 -10.54 -8.76 16.73
C PHE A 3 -9.39 -8.22 17.60
N ARG A 4 -8.20 -8.80 17.43
CA ARG A 4 -6.95 -8.44 18.10
C ARG A 4 -5.95 -7.78 17.16
N LEU A 5 -6.03 -8.08 15.85
CA LEU A 5 -5.15 -7.53 14.81
C LEU A 5 -5.96 -6.87 13.69
N GLU A 6 -5.40 -5.83 13.08
CA GLU A 6 -6.02 -5.18 11.92
C GLU A 6 -6.16 -6.14 10.73
N SER A 7 -5.20 -7.06 10.56
CA SER A 7 -5.23 -8.09 9.51
C SER A 7 -6.42 -9.04 9.60
N GLU A 8 -7.02 -9.22 10.78
CA GLU A 8 -8.21 -10.06 10.96
C GLU A 8 -9.48 -9.43 10.36
N LEU A 9 -9.47 -8.12 10.06
CA LEU A 9 -10.55 -7.46 9.34
C LEU A 9 -10.48 -7.70 7.82
N ARG A 10 -9.37 -8.25 7.31
CA ARG A 10 -9.15 -8.39 5.87
C ARG A 10 -10.15 -9.32 5.22
N GLU A 11 -10.26 -10.54 5.74
CA GLU A 11 -11.14 -11.58 5.18
C GLU A 11 -12.62 -11.17 5.15
N PRO A 12 -13.25 -10.67 6.25
CA PRO A 12 -14.66 -10.28 6.20
C PRO A 12 -14.92 -9.10 5.26
N VAL A 13 -13.99 -8.14 5.17
CA VAL A 13 -14.15 -6.97 4.30
C VAL A 13 -13.85 -7.30 2.83
N ALA A 14 -12.89 -8.19 2.56
CA ALA A 14 -12.63 -8.71 1.23
C ALA A 14 -13.85 -9.49 0.71
N THR A 15 -14.38 -10.42 1.52
CA THR A 15 -15.60 -11.16 1.19
C THR A 15 -16.77 -10.22 0.90
N TRP A 16 -16.96 -9.17 1.72
CA TRP A 16 -18.00 -8.18 1.47
C TRP A 16 -17.84 -7.41 0.15
N LEU A 17 -16.60 -7.15 -0.28
CA LEU A 17 -16.31 -6.54 -1.59
C LEU A 17 -16.52 -7.53 -2.73
N GLU A 18 -16.06 -8.77 -2.58
CA GLU A 18 -16.20 -9.85 -3.56
C GLU A 18 -17.68 -10.18 -3.81
N ASP A 19 -18.49 -10.26 -2.76
CA ASP A 19 -19.95 -10.42 -2.82
C ASP A 19 -20.63 -9.25 -3.56
N ALA A 20 -20.01 -8.07 -3.57
CA ALA A 20 -20.45 -6.90 -4.32
C ALA A 20 -19.90 -6.84 -5.76
N GLY A 21 -19.22 -7.90 -6.21
CA GLY A 21 -18.67 -8.08 -7.55
C GLY A 21 -17.38 -7.31 -7.81
N PHE A 22 -16.58 -7.07 -6.77
CA PHE A 22 -15.25 -6.48 -6.92
C PHE A 22 -14.17 -7.57 -6.92
N ASP A 23 -13.17 -7.43 -7.78
CA ASP A 23 -11.88 -8.08 -7.63
C ASP A 23 -11.09 -7.36 -6.54
N VAL A 24 -10.61 -8.09 -5.54
CA VAL A 24 -9.97 -7.51 -4.35
C VAL A 24 -8.47 -7.73 -4.35
N ARG A 25 -7.72 -6.67 -4.02
CA ARG A 25 -6.27 -6.70 -3.81
C ARG A 25 -5.94 -6.16 -2.44
N MET A 26 -4.97 -6.79 -1.78
CA MET A 26 -4.41 -6.33 -0.52
C MET A 26 -3.22 -5.40 -0.73
N GLU A 27 -3.01 -4.50 0.22
CA GLU A 27 -1.75 -3.76 0.37
C GLU A 27 -1.38 -2.96 -0.91
N VAL A 28 -2.35 -2.28 -1.51
CA VAL A 28 -2.19 -1.62 -2.82
C VAL A 28 -1.55 -0.24 -2.69
N PRO A 29 -0.44 0.04 -3.41
CA PRO A 29 0.17 1.36 -3.40
C PRO A 29 -0.71 2.43 -4.06
N ILE A 30 -0.89 3.56 -3.38
CA ILE A 30 -1.58 4.76 -3.88
C ILE A 30 -0.74 5.99 -3.50
N LEU A 31 -0.05 6.59 -4.48
CA LEU A 31 0.82 7.78 -4.36
C LEU A 31 1.56 7.91 -3.02
N GLY A 32 2.53 7.02 -2.78
CA GLY A 32 3.39 7.06 -1.59
C GLY A 32 2.74 6.53 -0.32
N ARG A 33 1.48 6.07 -0.38
CA ARG A 33 0.78 5.34 0.68
C ARG A 33 0.38 3.96 0.20
N ARG A 34 -0.18 3.16 1.10
CA ARG A 34 -0.62 1.79 0.84
C ARG A 34 -1.99 1.58 1.49
N ALA A 35 -3.00 1.32 0.68
CA ALA A 35 -4.33 0.97 1.16
C ALA A 35 -4.38 -0.50 1.55
N ASP A 36 -5.03 -0.82 2.66
CA ASP A 36 -5.12 -2.20 3.18
C ASP A 36 -5.85 -3.11 2.19
N LEU A 37 -6.96 -2.64 1.62
CA LEU A 37 -7.68 -3.29 0.52
C LEU A 37 -8.07 -2.28 -0.55
N VAL A 38 -8.04 -2.74 -1.80
CA VAL A 38 -8.67 -2.07 -2.94
C VAL A 38 -9.53 -3.08 -3.67
N GLY A 39 -10.78 -2.72 -3.93
CA GLY A 39 -11.70 -3.45 -4.81
C GLY A 39 -11.80 -2.75 -6.15
N SER A 40 -11.66 -3.50 -7.25
CA SER A 40 -11.86 -3.02 -8.62
C SER A 40 -13.00 -3.77 -9.30
N ARG A 41 -13.75 -3.09 -10.16
CA ARG A 41 -14.70 -3.68 -11.12
C ARG A 41 -14.81 -2.77 -12.33
N GLU A 42 -15.47 -3.22 -13.40
CA GLU A 42 -15.57 -2.51 -14.69
C GLU A 42 -15.80 -0.98 -14.56
N ARG A 43 -16.66 -0.56 -13.63
CA ARG A 43 -17.06 0.84 -13.44
C ARG A 43 -16.78 1.41 -12.05
N GLY A 44 -15.86 0.82 -11.29
CA GLY A 44 -15.62 1.30 -9.93
C GLY A 44 -14.34 0.81 -9.30
N LEU A 45 -13.67 1.71 -8.58
CA LEU A 45 -12.54 1.44 -7.72
C LEU A 45 -12.88 1.91 -6.30
N THR A 46 -12.70 1.06 -5.30
CA THR A 46 -12.96 1.39 -3.90
C THR A 46 -11.74 1.07 -3.07
N ALA A 47 -11.37 1.94 -2.14
CA ALA A 47 -10.25 1.71 -1.22
C ALA A 47 -10.74 1.64 0.22
N ILE A 48 -10.14 0.74 1.00
CA ILE A 48 -10.46 0.53 2.42
C ILE A 48 -9.20 0.75 3.26
N GLU A 49 -9.33 1.56 4.31
CA GLU A 49 -8.40 1.60 5.44
C GLU A 49 -9.00 0.83 6.63
N MET A 50 -8.23 -0.03 7.26
CA MET A 50 -8.62 -0.83 8.42
C MET A 50 -7.95 -0.31 9.68
N LYS A 51 -8.74 -0.12 10.75
CA LYS A 51 -8.19 0.24 12.06
C LYS A 51 -9.00 -0.43 13.17
N LEU A 52 -8.31 -0.92 14.20
CA LEU A 52 -9.01 -1.46 15.37
C LEU A 52 -9.68 -0.36 16.21
N HIS A 53 -9.03 0.80 16.38
CA HIS A 53 -9.49 1.82 17.32
C HIS A 53 -9.30 3.29 16.87
N ARG A 54 -8.22 3.60 16.14
CA ARG A 54 -7.81 4.98 15.82
C ARG A 54 -8.56 5.59 14.63
N TRP A 55 -9.86 5.80 14.78
CA TRP A 55 -10.72 6.28 13.68
C TRP A 55 -10.27 7.62 13.07
N THR A 56 -9.72 8.55 13.85
CA THR A 56 -9.26 9.86 13.33
C THR A 56 -8.04 9.72 12.41
N GLU A 57 -7.16 8.77 12.72
CA GLU A 57 -6.03 8.42 11.85
C GLU A 57 -6.53 7.73 10.59
N ALA A 58 -7.47 6.79 10.75
CA ALA A 58 -8.11 6.07 9.66
C ALA A 58 -8.74 7.00 8.61
N ILE A 59 -9.49 8.02 9.06
CA ILE A 59 -10.09 9.01 8.14
C ILE A 59 -9.01 9.75 7.36
N ARG A 60 -7.95 10.21 8.01
CA ARG A 60 -6.86 10.93 7.31
C ARG A 60 -6.19 10.06 6.25
N GLN A 61 -6.00 8.78 6.52
CA GLN A 61 -5.46 7.84 5.54
C GLN A 61 -6.45 7.56 4.41
N ALA A 62 -7.73 7.32 4.73
CA ALA A 62 -8.78 7.09 3.74
C ALA A 62 -8.99 8.29 2.80
N ILE A 63 -8.93 9.52 3.31
CA ILE A 63 -8.97 10.75 2.50
C ILE A 63 -7.83 10.76 1.47
N ALA A 64 -6.63 10.31 1.85
CA ALA A 64 -5.52 10.24 0.93
C ALA A 64 -5.76 9.27 -0.23
N TYR A 65 -6.62 8.26 -0.07
CA TYR A 65 -6.96 7.32 -1.15
C TYR A 65 -7.99 7.87 -2.15
N GLN A 66 -8.68 8.98 -1.82
CA GLN A 66 -9.67 9.60 -2.71
C GLN A 66 -9.08 10.11 -4.03
N ILE A 67 -7.77 10.31 -4.08
CA ILE A 67 -7.07 10.70 -5.31
C ILE A 67 -7.10 9.60 -6.39
N ALA A 68 -7.36 8.35 -5.99
CA ALA A 68 -7.38 7.21 -6.90
C ALA A 68 -8.71 6.45 -6.89
N ALA A 69 -9.33 6.26 -5.72
CA ALA A 69 -10.54 5.46 -5.58
C ALA A 69 -11.82 6.29 -5.74
N ASP A 70 -12.81 5.74 -6.44
CA ASP A 70 -14.13 6.38 -6.65
C ASP A 70 -14.91 6.50 -5.32
N HIS A 71 -14.71 5.56 -4.40
CA HIS A 71 -15.24 5.59 -3.04
C HIS A 71 -14.17 5.12 -2.05
N VAL A 72 -14.18 5.69 -0.84
CA VAL A 72 -13.24 5.31 0.22
C VAL A 72 -13.98 4.98 1.51
N TRP A 73 -13.45 4.00 2.24
CA TRP A 73 -14.06 3.52 3.47
C TRP A 73 -13.02 3.34 4.56
N VAL A 74 -13.48 3.49 5.79
CA VAL A 74 -12.80 2.98 6.98
C VAL A 74 -13.54 1.75 7.46
N ALA A 75 -12.85 0.65 7.70
CA ALA A 75 -13.39 -0.56 8.31
C ALA A 75 -12.85 -0.77 9.72
N MET A 76 -13.74 -1.06 10.67
CA MET A 76 -13.38 -1.28 12.07
C MET A 76 -14.27 -2.37 12.70
N PRO A 77 -13.83 -2.99 13.82
CA PRO A 77 -14.71 -3.83 14.63
C PRO A 77 -15.94 -3.06 15.09
N LEU A 78 -17.10 -3.73 15.22
CA LEU A 78 -18.39 -3.12 15.52
C LEU A 78 -18.34 -2.21 16.76
N ALA A 79 -17.67 -2.64 17.82
CA ALA A 79 -17.51 -1.85 19.04
C ALA A 79 -16.71 -0.55 18.82
N ALA A 80 -15.71 -0.56 17.94
CA ALA A 80 -14.92 0.62 17.59
C ALA A 80 -15.65 1.51 16.57
N ALA A 81 -16.26 0.91 15.55
CA ALA A 81 -17.12 1.61 14.59
C ALA A 81 -18.27 2.33 15.30
N SER A 82 -18.87 1.74 16.34
CA SER A 82 -19.91 2.39 17.16
C SER A 82 -19.40 3.64 17.87
N ARG A 83 -18.12 3.67 18.27
CA ARG A 83 -17.49 4.87 18.85
C ARG A 83 -17.21 5.92 17.77
N ALA A 84 -16.70 5.50 16.62
CA ALA A 84 -16.46 6.36 15.46
C ALA A 84 -17.76 6.99 14.92
N TYR A 85 -18.85 6.22 14.91
CA TYR A 85 -20.18 6.66 14.46
C TYR A 85 -20.71 7.86 15.24
N ARG A 86 -20.31 8.04 16.50
CA ARG A 86 -20.67 9.25 17.26
C ARG A 86 -20.14 10.53 16.62
N GLN A 87 -19.11 10.42 15.78
CA GLN A 87 -18.50 11.51 15.02
C GLN A 87 -18.85 11.42 13.52
N ARG A 88 -20.03 10.87 13.18
CA ARG A 88 -20.45 10.62 11.78
C ARG A 88 -20.33 11.83 10.86
N TRP A 89 -20.56 13.04 11.39
CA TRP A 89 -20.46 14.27 10.59
C TRP A 89 -19.05 14.48 10.02
N THR A 90 -18.00 14.02 10.70
CA THR A 90 -16.63 14.10 10.18
C THR A 90 -16.42 13.16 8.99
N PHE A 91 -16.99 11.96 9.05
CA PHE A 91 -16.97 11.02 7.93
C PHE A 91 -17.77 11.57 6.74
N GLU A 92 -18.99 12.05 6.99
CA GLU A 92 -19.90 12.58 5.98
C GLU A 92 -19.32 13.83 5.30
N ALA A 93 -18.74 14.76 6.07
CA ALA A 93 -18.12 15.97 5.53
C ALA A 93 -16.95 15.68 4.59
N GLU A 94 -16.20 14.61 4.85
CA GLU A 94 -15.07 14.19 4.02
C GLU A 94 -15.46 13.18 2.94
N GLY A 95 -16.72 12.74 2.89
CA GLY A 95 -17.22 11.74 1.94
C GLY A 95 -16.69 10.32 2.19
N VAL A 96 -16.18 10.04 3.39
CA VAL A 96 -15.60 8.73 3.76
C VAL A 96 -16.67 7.83 4.37
N GLY A 97 -16.82 6.61 3.85
CA GLY A 97 -17.74 5.62 4.42
C GLY A 97 -17.19 4.95 5.68
N LEU A 98 -18.09 4.36 6.48
CA LEU A 98 -17.73 3.58 7.66
C LEU A 98 -18.34 2.18 7.54
N LEU A 99 -17.47 1.17 7.63
CA LEU A 99 -17.81 -0.24 7.74
C LEU A 99 -17.60 -0.71 9.18
N ALA A 100 -18.57 -1.45 9.70
CA ALA A 100 -18.57 -2.04 11.03
C ALA A 100 -18.63 -3.56 10.89
N VAL A 101 -17.57 -4.24 11.30
CA VAL A 101 -17.46 -5.71 11.24
C VAL A 101 -17.83 -6.29 12.59
N ASP A 102 -18.86 -7.13 12.65
CA ASP A 102 -19.24 -7.79 13.89
C ASP A 102 -18.34 -9.01 14.19
N ASP A 103 -18.56 -9.57 15.38
CA ASP A 103 -17.82 -10.71 15.89
C ASP A 103 -17.99 -12.01 15.08
N HIS A 104 -18.95 -12.07 14.16
CA HIS A 104 -19.21 -13.18 13.25
C HIS A 104 -18.67 -12.90 11.83
N GLY A 105 -18.02 -11.77 11.62
CA GLY A 105 -17.50 -11.35 10.32
C GLY A 105 -18.53 -10.63 9.45
N HIS A 106 -19.75 -10.38 9.92
CA HIS A 106 -20.73 -9.64 9.11
C HIS A 106 -20.35 -8.17 9.02
N VAL A 107 -20.35 -7.65 7.80
CA VAL A 107 -20.03 -6.26 7.52
C VAL A 107 -21.31 -5.43 7.41
N ARG A 108 -21.42 -4.40 8.24
CA ARG A 108 -22.47 -3.39 8.19
C ARG A 108 -21.89 -2.05 7.73
N ARG A 109 -22.71 -1.22 7.11
CA ARG A 109 -22.32 0.08 6.52
C ARG A 109 -23.09 1.25 7.15
N PRO A 110 -22.83 1.58 8.42
CA PRO A 110 -23.55 2.64 9.14
C PRO A 110 -23.41 4.03 8.52
N ILE A 111 -22.32 4.31 7.80
CA ILE A 111 -22.14 5.55 7.03
C ILE A 111 -21.79 5.16 5.60
N ARG A 112 -22.54 5.66 4.62
CA ARG A 112 -22.26 5.40 3.20
C ARG A 112 -21.12 6.31 2.72
N ALA A 113 -20.17 5.77 1.96
CA ALA A 113 -19.20 6.59 1.25
C ALA A 113 -19.91 7.44 0.18
N ALA A 114 -19.44 8.67 0.02
CA ALA A 114 -19.79 9.53 -1.11
C ALA A 114 -18.77 9.35 -2.24
N PRO A 115 -19.07 9.79 -3.47
CA PRO A 115 -18.06 9.87 -4.53
C PRO A 115 -16.87 10.71 -4.08
N SER A 116 -15.66 10.23 -4.36
CA SER A 116 -14.42 10.90 -3.97
C SER A 116 -14.31 12.30 -4.60
N PRO A 117 -14.19 13.37 -3.81
CA PRO A 117 -14.11 14.74 -4.32
C PRO A 117 -12.74 15.09 -4.91
N ARG A 118 -11.73 14.24 -4.70
CA ARG A 118 -10.31 14.51 -5.02
C ARG A 118 -9.78 13.62 -6.14
N LEU A 119 -10.67 12.92 -6.85
CA LEU A 119 -10.31 11.89 -7.81
C LEU A 119 -9.47 12.43 -8.98
N LEU A 120 -8.32 11.81 -9.22
CA LEU A 120 -7.45 12.11 -10.35
C LEU A 120 -7.46 10.92 -11.33
N PRO A 121 -8.03 11.07 -12.55
CA PRO A 121 -8.21 9.96 -13.49
C PRO A 121 -6.93 9.15 -13.78
N PHE A 122 -5.80 9.84 -13.98
CA PHE A 122 -4.52 9.18 -14.28
C PHE A 122 -3.98 8.34 -13.10
N VAL A 123 -4.26 8.75 -11.85
CA VAL A 123 -3.84 7.96 -10.67
C VAL A 123 -4.72 6.73 -10.54
N ARG A 124 -6.03 6.89 -10.75
CA ARG A 124 -7.01 5.79 -10.78
C ARG A 124 -6.65 4.75 -11.84
N GLU A 125 -6.37 5.19 -13.06
CA GLU A 125 -5.94 4.33 -14.17
C GLU A 125 -4.68 3.54 -13.83
N LYS A 126 -3.69 4.19 -13.23
CA LYS A 126 -2.45 3.53 -12.79
C LYS A 126 -2.72 2.45 -11.74
N VAL A 127 -3.65 2.67 -10.80
CA VAL A 127 -4.05 1.62 -9.86
C VAL A 127 -4.73 0.47 -10.60
N LEU A 128 -5.64 0.74 -11.53
CA LEU A 128 -6.31 -0.29 -12.34
C LEU A 128 -5.36 -1.09 -13.23
N GLU A 129 -4.27 -0.50 -13.72
CA GLU A 129 -3.22 -1.24 -14.44
C GLU A 129 -2.58 -2.32 -13.57
N THR A 130 -2.39 -2.05 -12.27
CA THR A 130 -1.89 -3.08 -11.35
C THR A 130 -2.87 -4.27 -11.30
N PHE A 131 -4.19 -4.03 -11.42
CA PHE A 131 -5.22 -5.06 -11.54
C PHE A 131 -5.03 -5.92 -12.80
N ARG A 132 -4.87 -5.29 -13.97
CA ARG A 132 -4.72 -6.00 -15.25
C ARG A 132 -3.43 -6.82 -15.38
N ILE A 133 -2.30 -6.31 -14.87
CA ILE A 133 -0.99 -6.98 -15.02
C ILE A 133 -0.98 -8.38 -14.37
N HIS A 134 -1.83 -8.61 -13.37
CA HIS A 134 -1.94 -9.88 -12.66
C HIS A 134 -3.08 -10.80 -13.17
N GLU A 135 -3.88 -10.35 -14.15
CA GLU A 135 -4.89 -11.18 -14.84
C GLU A 135 -4.34 -11.87 -16.09
N LEU A 136 -3.18 -11.43 -16.58
CA LEU A 136 -2.52 -12.13 -17.67
C LEU A 136 -1.92 -13.43 -17.13
N PRO A 137 -2.29 -14.61 -17.66
CA PRO A 137 -1.51 -15.81 -17.38
C PRO A 137 -0.08 -15.49 -17.81
N PHE A 138 0.88 -15.85 -16.97
CA PHE A 138 2.27 -15.99 -17.37
C PHE A 138 2.30 -16.89 -18.60
N GLN A 139 2.25 -16.31 -19.80
CA GLN A 139 2.57 -17.03 -21.00
C GLN A 139 4.00 -17.48 -20.79
N ALA A 140 4.20 -18.80 -20.87
CA ALA A 140 5.47 -19.46 -20.73
C ALA A 140 6.48 -18.87 -21.74
N ALA A 141 7.12 -17.78 -21.37
CA ALA A 141 8.34 -17.30 -21.99
C ALA A 141 9.47 -18.14 -21.38
N GLY A 142 9.75 -19.27 -22.01
CA GLY A 142 10.79 -20.18 -21.54
C GLY A 142 11.14 -21.33 -22.48
N GLY A 143 10.82 -21.23 -23.77
CA GLY A 143 11.47 -22.02 -24.82
C GLY A 143 12.65 -21.22 -25.37
N PHE A 144 13.76 -21.18 -24.63
CA PHE A 144 15.05 -20.77 -25.19
C PHE A 144 15.97 -21.99 -25.13
N LEU A 145 16.42 -22.44 -26.32
CA LEU A 145 17.46 -23.44 -26.45
C LEU A 145 18.68 -23.02 -25.61
N ALA A 146 19.11 -23.91 -24.71
CA ALA A 146 20.45 -23.84 -24.15
C ALA A 146 21.47 -24.02 -25.29
N PRO A 147 22.52 -23.19 -25.38
CA PRO A 147 23.70 -23.56 -26.13
C PRO A 147 24.48 -24.63 -25.36
N GLU A 148 24.99 -25.58 -26.11
CA GLU A 148 25.74 -26.76 -25.66
C GLU A 148 26.93 -26.45 -24.77
N GLU A 149 27.24 -27.46 -23.95
CA GLU A 149 28.34 -27.55 -23.01
C GLU A 149 29.71 -27.44 -23.71
N ASP A 150 30.57 -26.55 -23.22
CA ASP A 150 31.99 -26.56 -23.54
C ASP A 150 32.73 -27.33 -22.44
N ALA A 151 33.26 -28.49 -22.83
CA ALA A 151 34.01 -29.39 -21.99
C ALA A 151 35.44 -28.87 -21.75
N LEU A 152 35.87 -28.70 -20.49
CA LEU A 152 37.27 -28.96 -20.13
C LEU A 152 37.49 -29.28 -18.64
N SER A 153 38.39 -30.24 -18.45
CA SER A 153 38.65 -31.12 -17.31
C SER A 153 39.51 -30.51 -16.18
N PRO A 154 39.44 -31.03 -14.93
CA PRO A 154 40.24 -30.56 -13.80
C PRO A 154 41.64 -31.21 -13.76
N ARG A 155 42.69 -30.40 -13.53
CA ARG A 155 44.02 -30.87 -13.11
C ARG A 155 44.71 -29.89 -12.16
N ASP A 156 45.55 -30.51 -11.33
CA ASP A 156 46.13 -30.12 -10.04
C ASP A 156 47.23 -29.03 -10.05
N VAL A 157 47.65 -28.71 -8.80
CA VAL A 157 48.94 -28.15 -8.33
C VAL A 157 48.98 -26.62 -8.26
N GLY A 158 49.37 -25.94 -7.17
CA GLY A 158 49.87 -26.31 -5.85
C GLY A 158 50.56 -25.10 -5.18
N VAL A 159 50.44 -25.02 -3.85
CA VAL A 159 51.51 -24.63 -2.88
C VAL A 159 51.97 -23.14 -2.71
N ARG A 160 51.99 -22.75 -1.42
CA ARG A 160 52.86 -21.78 -0.66
C ARG A 160 52.39 -20.34 -0.36
N SER A 161 51.99 -20.18 0.90
CA SER A 161 52.61 -19.38 1.99
C SER A 161 52.83 -17.86 1.88
N ALA A 162 52.18 -17.18 2.84
CA ALA A 162 52.72 -16.22 3.82
C ALA A 162 53.10 -14.78 3.39
N GLY A 163 52.52 -13.82 4.13
CA GLY A 163 53.32 -12.86 4.88
C GLY A 163 53.01 -11.37 4.68
N PHE A 164 52.69 -10.70 5.81
CA PHE A 164 53.06 -9.31 6.17
C PHE A 164 52.42 -8.17 5.34
N LEU A 165 52.16 -6.94 5.82
CA LEU A 165 52.02 -6.25 7.10
C LEU A 165 51.92 -4.73 6.71
N THR A 166 51.29 -3.91 7.56
CA THR A 166 51.38 -2.42 7.63
C THR A 166 50.87 -1.63 6.39
N SER A 167 50.52 -0.35 6.41
CA SER A 167 50.23 0.72 7.38
C SER A 167 49.96 1.98 6.55
N GLY A 168 49.22 2.94 7.11
CA GLY A 168 49.33 4.37 6.76
C GLY A 168 48.19 4.88 5.86
N SER A 169 47.35 5.83 6.28
CA SER A 169 47.54 7.19 6.81
C SER A 169 47.48 8.26 5.70
N GLY A 170 46.70 9.33 5.96
CA GLY A 170 46.58 10.56 5.16
C GLY A 170 45.10 10.86 4.83
N ALA A 171 44.35 11.70 5.57
CA ALA A 171 44.44 13.18 5.65
C ALA A 171 44.13 13.84 4.28
N ALA A 172 43.36 14.91 4.11
CA ALA A 172 42.72 15.89 4.99
C ALA A 172 41.67 16.65 4.16
N LEU A 173 40.77 17.35 4.87
CA LEU A 173 39.95 18.46 4.34
C LEU A 173 40.84 19.63 3.89
N PRO A 174 40.28 20.59 3.13
CA PRO A 174 39.97 21.84 3.84
C PRO A 174 38.59 22.46 3.51
N SER A 175 38.12 23.20 4.51
CA SER A 175 37.15 24.31 4.55
C SER A 175 37.51 25.42 3.53
N ASP A 176 36.73 26.46 3.22
CA ASP A 176 35.82 27.23 4.08
C ASP A 176 35.03 28.27 3.24
N SER A 177 33.86 28.68 3.76
CA SER A 177 33.36 30.09 3.81
C SER A 177 32.79 30.74 2.51
N VAL A 178 31.76 31.61 2.47
CA VAL A 178 31.08 32.51 3.45
C VAL A 178 29.60 32.76 3.05
N LEU A 179 28.79 33.05 4.07
CA LEU A 179 27.46 33.69 4.13
C LEU A 179 27.19 34.86 3.15
N THR A 180 25.91 35.12 2.85
CA THR A 180 25.19 36.35 3.31
C THR A 180 23.71 36.35 2.90
N THR A 181 22.87 36.62 3.91
CA THR A 181 21.44 36.97 3.91
C THR A 181 21.15 38.33 3.26
N VAL A 182 19.91 38.58 2.83
CA VAL A 182 19.08 39.77 3.20
C VAL A 182 17.76 39.74 2.41
N SER A 183 16.64 39.86 3.13
CA SER A 183 15.31 40.23 2.61
C SER A 183 15.17 41.75 2.48
N PRO A 184 14.18 42.23 1.72
CA PRO A 184 13.40 43.37 2.22
C PRO A 184 11.88 43.16 2.14
N ASN A 185 11.22 43.84 3.09
CA ASN A 185 9.80 44.19 3.12
C ASN A 185 9.38 45.01 1.90
N GLU A 186 8.11 44.82 1.50
CA GLU A 186 7.16 45.89 1.18
C GLU A 186 5.79 45.54 1.79
#